data_AF-A0A9D5USF9-F1
#
_entry.id   AF-A0A9D5USF9-F1
#
_cell.length_a   1.000
_cell.length_b   1.000
_cell.length_c   1.000
_cell.angle_alpha   90.00
_cell.angle_beta   90.00
_cell.angle_gamma   90.00
#
_symmetry.space_group_name_H-M   'P 1'
#
loop_
_entity.id
_entity.type
_entity.pdbx_description
1 polymer ?
#
loop_
_entity_poly.entity_id
_entity_poly.type
_entity_poly.pdbx_seq_one_letter_code
_entity_poly.pdbx_strand_id
1 'polypeptide(L)'
;MAQKDNYTVEQLERIRATLGTALGDKSAQALEVLETRFSAAPDVSEEDEKLMKLREKMDNPSVDVTAIIATGRLPDMIAGLDKAKSEPDKQQRLVTAILNHKDAKPPSLVEALGKVTNRRELVEDLVGGIVAQRGVNPLIESLRYATISPTAYGALAKGIAEQGTVNHLIRTIATAPRGQADAELMWSMEIMRKGTLEQLLEAMNLLDDSSPGIVALASGVANRKDVGVEPMVRGLSFCKNNAKASAILALELTRVADLNAVVVILEKYISDGSDAGEILVTKLVHRTKFAKNREPLLIKACRFMRGDSMAGKILAMGLNDLNDGEKFAQAHSRLSSHLGAQKVMAVGIARKLGPIKGVSMLGKEYFKVSSYQPEVDALLKEAKQRYEWILKEVLNEDPSARPEPDSAKSEAGEEEGKKK
;
A
#
# COMPACT_ATOMS: atom_id res chain seq x y z
N MET A 1 4.09 -8.45 32.56
CA MET A 1 3.21 -9.05 31.54
C MET A 1 2.83 -7.93 30.59
N ALA A 2 3.16 -8.02 29.30
CA ALA A 2 2.77 -6.98 28.34
C ALA A 2 1.30 -7.19 27.96
N GLN A 3 0.48 -6.14 28.09
CA GLN A 3 -0.86 -6.15 27.50
C GLN A 3 -0.71 -6.27 25.98
N LYS A 4 -1.45 -7.21 25.39
CA LYS A 4 -1.60 -7.26 23.93
C LYS A 4 -2.57 -6.16 23.53
N ASP A 5 -2.05 -5.08 22.97
CA ASP A 5 -2.85 -4.05 22.33
C ASP A 5 -3.46 -4.60 21.03
N ASN A 6 -4.54 -5.36 21.20
CA ASN A 6 -5.50 -5.63 20.15
C ASN A 6 -6.21 -4.31 19.80
N TYR A 7 -6.50 -4.09 18.52
CA TYR A 7 -7.26 -2.91 18.09
C TYR A 7 -8.67 -2.93 18.69
N THR A 8 -9.14 -1.78 19.18
CA THR A 8 -10.53 -1.62 19.63
C THR A 8 -11.50 -1.71 18.45
N VAL A 9 -12.79 -1.93 18.73
CA VAL A 9 -13.85 -1.93 17.70
C VAL A 9 -13.83 -0.61 16.91
N GLU A 10 -13.78 0.53 17.61
CA GLU A 10 -13.68 1.87 16.99
C GLU A 10 -12.43 2.02 16.10
N GLN A 11 -11.29 1.45 16.49
CA GLN A 11 -10.09 1.48 15.65
C GLN A 11 -10.27 0.62 14.38
N LEU A 12 -10.90 -0.55 14.50
CA LEU A 12 -11.20 -1.40 13.34
C LEU A 12 -12.22 -0.76 12.39
N GLU A 13 -13.21 -0.03 12.91
CA GLU A 13 -14.17 0.74 12.12
C GLU A 13 -13.51 1.90 11.36
N ARG A 14 -12.64 2.67 12.02
CA ARG A 14 -11.84 3.73 11.36
C ARG A 14 -10.97 3.16 10.25
N ILE A 15 -10.26 2.06 10.53
CA ILE A 15 -9.45 1.33 9.54
C ILE A 15 -10.31 0.90 8.35
N ARG A 16 -11.51 0.33 8.57
CA ARG A 16 -12.43 -0.07 7.51
C ARG A 16 -12.86 1.13 6.64
N ALA A 17 -13.17 2.27 7.25
CA ALA A 17 -13.50 3.50 6.52
C ALA A 17 -12.31 4.04 5.69
N THR A 18 -11.09 4.01 6.24
CA THR A 18 -9.86 4.35 5.49
C THR A 18 -9.62 3.37 4.32
N LEU A 19 -9.91 2.08 4.51
CA LEU A 19 -9.77 1.09 3.44
C LEU A 19 -10.78 1.27 2.32
N GLY A 20 -12.07 1.48 2.65
CA GLY A 20 -13.12 1.71 1.66
C GLY A 20 -12.85 2.92 0.78
N THR A 21 -12.43 4.04 1.40
CA THR A 21 -12.06 5.27 0.67
C THR A 21 -10.78 5.12 -0.15
N ALA A 22 -9.74 4.46 0.40
CA ALA A 22 -8.47 4.29 -0.31
C ALA A 22 -8.60 3.32 -1.49
N LEU A 23 -9.31 2.19 -1.35
CA LEU A 23 -9.31 1.10 -2.33
C LEU A 23 -10.43 1.19 -3.38
N GLY A 24 -11.58 1.82 -3.08
CA GLY A 24 -12.74 1.94 -3.98
C GLY A 24 -13.48 0.60 -4.16
N ASP A 25 -14.18 0.40 -5.27
CA ASP A 25 -15.01 -0.80 -5.55
C ASP A 25 -14.27 -2.14 -5.38
N LYS A 26 -12.93 -2.14 -5.55
CA LYS A 26 -12.08 -3.32 -5.31
C LYS A 26 -11.98 -3.73 -3.83
N SER A 27 -12.39 -2.87 -2.91
CA SER A 27 -12.53 -3.21 -1.48
C SER A 27 -13.95 -3.55 -1.07
N ALA A 28 -14.97 -3.08 -1.79
CA ALA A 28 -16.36 -3.42 -1.50
C ALA A 28 -16.53 -4.95 -1.55
N GLN A 29 -16.12 -5.59 -2.67
CA GLN A 29 -16.18 -7.06 -2.80
C GLN A 29 -15.40 -7.80 -1.71
N ALA A 30 -14.19 -7.33 -1.33
CA ALA A 30 -13.38 -8.01 -0.30
C ALA A 30 -13.90 -7.80 1.15
N LEU A 31 -14.50 -6.64 1.45
CA LEU A 31 -15.10 -6.34 2.74
C LEU A 31 -16.49 -6.98 2.89
N GLU A 32 -17.27 -7.05 1.82
CA GLU A 32 -18.60 -7.66 1.77
C GLU A 32 -18.51 -9.20 1.82
N VAL A 33 -17.54 -9.82 1.13
CA VAL A 33 -17.22 -11.27 1.27
C VAL A 33 -16.79 -11.66 2.69
N LEU A 34 -16.28 -10.71 3.49
CA LEU A 34 -16.00 -10.93 4.92
C LEU A 34 -17.24 -10.83 5.83
N GLU A 35 -18.35 -10.25 5.36
CA GLU A 35 -19.55 -10.02 6.18
C GLU A 35 -20.79 -10.85 5.74
N THR A 36 -20.87 -11.31 4.48
CA THR A 36 -22.04 -12.07 3.97
C THR A 36 -21.71 -13.35 3.17
N ARG A 37 -21.80 -14.48 3.88
CA ARG A 37 -22.38 -15.81 3.51
C ARG A 37 -22.38 -16.32 2.05
N PHE A 38 -21.94 -17.58 1.91
CA PHE A 38 -22.23 -18.51 0.81
C PHE A 38 -23.72 -18.62 0.39
N SER A 39 -23.99 -18.88 -0.90
CA SER A 39 -25.14 -19.68 -1.41
C SER A 39 -24.97 -20.14 -2.88
N ALA A 40 -24.96 -21.47 -3.09
CA ALA A 40 -25.30 -22.30 -4.28
C ALA A 40 -24.86 -21.96 -5.74
N ALA A 41 -24.41 -23.01 -6.45
CA ALA A 41 -24.32 -23.13 -7.92
C ALA A 41 -25.61 -23.82 -8.48
N PRO A 42 -25.86 -23.90 -9.80
CA PRO A 42 -25.06 -24.66 -10.79
C PRO A 42 -24.71 -23.78 -12.04
N ASP A 43 -24.39 -24.23 -13.28
CA ASP A 43 -24.42 -25.55 -13.94
C ASP A 43 -23.40 -25.65 -15.12
N VAL A 44 -23.40 -26.76 -15.86
CA VAL A 44 -22.46 -27.09 -16.97
C VAL A 44 -23.19 -27.21 -18.33
N SER A 45 -22.49 -27.03 -19.45
CA SER A 45 -22.92 -27.59 -20.75
C SER A 45 -21.83 -28.46 -21.39
N GLU A 46 -22.13 -29.74 -21.57
CA GLU A 46 -21.30 -30.70 -22.31
C GLU A 46 -21.36 -30.41 -23.83
N GLU A 47 -20.23 -30.24 -24.51
CA GLU A 47 -20.13 -30.70 -25.93
C GLU A 47 -18.69 -30.83 -26.46
N ASP A 48 -17.76 -29.94 -26.10
CA ASP A 48 -16.40 -29.92 -26.69
C ASP A 48 -15.48 -31.09 -26.25
N GLU A 49 -15.79 -31.77 -25.15
CA GLU A 49 -14.88 -32.75 -24.54
C GLU A 49 -14.82 -34.11 -25.28
N LYS A 50 -15.77 -34.38 -26.20
CA LYS A 50 -15.91 -35.68 -26.89
C LYS A 50 -14.92 -35.88 -28.05
N LEU A 51 -14.32 -34.81 -28.58
CA LEU A 51 -13.45 -34.89 -29.77
C LEU A 51 -11.96 -35.13 -29.49
N MET A 52 -11.42 -34.71 -28.33
CA MET A 52 -10.00 -34.94 -28.01
C MET A 52 -9.69 -36.35 -27.50
N LYS A 53 -10.63 -37.00 -26.80
CA LYS A 53 -10.47 -38.32 -26.15
C LYS A 53 -10.20 -39.50 -27.11
N LEU A 54 -10.20 -39.25 -28.43
CA LEU A 54 -9.99 -40.25 -29.48
C LEU A 54 -8.51 -40.40 -29.93
N ARG A 55 -7.61 -39.47 -29.59
CA ARG A 55 -6.20 -39.51 -30.05
C ARG A 55 -5.17 -39.97 -29.01
N GLU A 56 -5.47 -39.93 -27.71
CA GLU A 56 -4.49 -40.26 -26.64
C GLU A 56 -4.37 -41.77 -26.32
N LYS A 57 -5.23 -42.63 -26.89
CA LYS A 57 -5.39 -44.04 -26.46
C LYS A 57 -4.27 -45.02 -26.89
N MET A 58 -3.20 -44.59 -27.55
CA MET A 58 -2.26 -45.52 -28.22
C MET A 58 -0.91 -45.79 -27.53
N ASP A 59 -0.42 -44.94 -26.62
CA ASP A 59 1.01 -45.01 -26.19
C ASP A 59 1.27 -45.15 -24.67
N ASN A 60 0.26 -45.44 -23.83
CA ASN A 60 0.48 -45.68 -22.39
C ASN A 60 -0.22 -46.97 -21.89
N PRO A 61 0.50 -47.92 -21.26
CA PRO A 61 -0.12 -49.10 -20.66
C PRO A 61 -1.00 -48.68 -19.47
N SER A 62 -2.31 -48.95 -19.59
CA SER A 62 -3.32 -48.42 -18.66
C SER A 62 -3.09 -48.91 -17.23
N VAL A 63 -3.18 -47.99 -16.25
CA VAL A 63 -2.96 -48.30 -14.83
C VAL A 63 -4.11 -49.14 -14.28
N ASP A 64 -3.84 -50.27 -13.63
CA ASP A 64 -4.86 -51.00 -12.87
C ASP A 64 -5.08 -50.36 -11.49
N VAL A 65 -5.93 -49.33 -11.50
CA VAL A 65 -6.37 -48.63 -10.28
C VAL A 65 -7.17 -49.55 -9.34
N THR A 66 -7.82 -50.59 -9.84
CA THR A 66 -8.61 -51.50 -8.98
C THR A 66 -7.66 -52.37 -8.14
N ALA A 67 -6.59 -52.91 -8.76
CA ALA A 67 -5.54 -53.62 -8.03
C ALA A 67 -4.83 -52.71 -7.02
N ILE A 68 -4.50 -51.46 -7.39
CA ILE A 68 -3.84 -50.50 -6.48
C ILE A 68 -4.74 -50.19 -5.27
N ILE A 69 -6.03 -49.92 -5.48
CA ILE A 69 -6.97 -49.65 -4.37
C ILE A 69 -7.12 -50.90 -3.49
N ALA A 70 -7.17 -52.09 -4.08
CA ALA A 70 -7.29 -53.36 -3.35
C ALA A 70 -6.09 -53.69 -2.44
N THR A 71 -4.91 -53.08 -2.66
CA THR A 71 -3.77 -53.23 -1.72
C THR A 71 -4.06 -52.63 -0.34
N GLY A 72 -4.99 -51.68 -0.23
CA GLY A 72 -5.25 -50.93 1.00
C GLY A 72 -4.07 -50.09 1.49
N ARG A 73 -3.11 -49.77 0.62
CA ARG A 73 -1.90 -49.00 0.96
C ARG A 73 -1.96 -47.58 0.39
N LEU A 74 -2.10 -46.61 1.29
CA LEU A 74 -2.12 -45.19 0.93
C LEU A 74 -0.92 -44.72 0.06
N PRO A 75 0.35 -45.12 0.32
CA PRO A 75 1.47 -44.74 -0.54
C PRO A 75 1.34 -45.26 -1.99
N ASP A 76 0.82 -46.47 -2.16
CA ASP A 76 0.63 -47.08 -3.49
C ASP A 76 -0.47 -46.36 -4.27
N MET A 77 -1.53 -45.90 -3.58
CA MET A 77 -2.58 -45.05 -4.17
C MET A 77 -2.05 -43.68 -4.61
N ILE A 78 -1.25 -43.02 -3.76
CA ILE A 78 -0.64 -41.71 -4.07
C ILE A 78 0.35 -41.83 -5.24
N ALA A 79 1.21 -42.86 -5.24
CA ALA A 79 2.09 -43.16 -6.36
C ALA A 79 1.33 -43.52 -7.66
N GLY A 80 0.10 -44.04 -7.53
CA GLY A 80 -0.81 -44.28 -8.64
C GLY A 80 -1.32 -43.01 -9.33
N LEU A 81 -1.45 -41.88 -8.61
CA LEU A 81 -1.99 -40.62 -9.16
C LEU A 81 -1.16 -40.06 -10.32
N ASP A 82 0.17 -40.18 -10.21
CA ASP A 82 1.12 -39.70 -11.22
C ASP A 82 1.02 -40.56 -12.50
N LYS A 83 0.87 -41.88 -12.32
CA LYS A 83 0.69 -42.84 -13.41
C LYS A 83 -0.68 -42.68 -14.10
N ALA A 84 -1.72 -42.30 -13.35
CA ALA A 84 -3.07 -42.09 -13.84
C ALA A 84 -3.32 -40.65 -14.38
N LYS A 85 -2.29 -39.81 -14.49
CA LYS A 85 -2.42 -38.38 -14.84
C LYS A 85 -3.17 -38.12 -16.16
N SER A 86 -2.98 -38.98 -17.16
CA SER A 86 -3.68 -38.95 -18.46
C SER A 86 -4.99 -39.75 -18.48
N GLU A 87 -5.41 -40.36 -17.37
CA GLU A 87 -6.61 -41.21 -17.30
C GLU A 87 -7.62 -40.62 -16.29
N PRO A 88 -8.53 -39.71 -16.71
CA PRO A 88 -9.42 -38.92 -15.85
C PRO A 88 -10.13 -39.74 -14.75
N ASP A 89 -10.92 -40.73 -15.16
CA ASP A 89 -11.80 -41.50 -14.28
C ASP A 89 -10.99 -42.34 -13.28
N LYS A 90 -9.77 -42.73 -13.67
CA LYS A 90 -8.84 -43.47 -12.83
C LYS A 90 -8.17 -42.56 -11.79
N GLN A 91 -7.78 -41.35 -12.18
CA GLN A 91 -7.24 -40.36 -11.25
C GLN A 91 -8.31 -39.92 -10.25
N GLN A 92 -9.56 -39.71 -10.68
CA GLN A 92 -10.70 -39.46 -9.80
C GLN A 92 -10.92 -40.61 -8.81
N ARG A 93 -10.99 -41.86 -9.29
CA ARG A 93 -11.17 -43.04 -8.42
C ARG A 93 -10.06 -43.17 -7.37
N LEU A 94 -8.81 -42.85 -7.72
CA LEU A 94 -7.70 -42.81 -6.76
C LEU A 94 -7.86 -41.67 -5.74
N VAL A 95 -8.21 -40.45 -6.16
CA VAL A 95 -8.45 -39.32 -5.24
C VAL A 95 -9.59 -39.63 -4.27
N THR A 96 -10.72 -40.17 -4.76
CA THR A 96 -11.84 -40.59 -3.92
C THR A 96 -11.43 -41.70 -2.94
N ALA A 97 -10.61 -42.68 -3.37
CA ALA A 97 -10.10 -43.72 -2.49
C ALA A 97 -9.15 -43.16 -1.40
N ILE A 98 -8.29 -42.21 -1.76
CA ILE A 98 -7.37 -41.52 -0.84
C ILE A 98 -8.15 -40.70 0.19
N LEU A 99 -9.13 -39.90 -0.23
CA LEU A 99 -9.94 -39.06 0.67
C LEU A 99 -10.74 -39.89 1.70
N ASN A 100 -11.18 -41.09 1.31
CA ASN A 100 -11.90 -42.01 2.19
C ASN A 100 -10.97 -43.00 2.95
N HIS A 101 -9.66 -42.89 2.78
CA HIS A 101 -8.72 -43.82 3.42
C HIS A 101 -8.54 -43.50 4.90
N LYS A 102 -8.70 -44.52 5.77
CA LYS A 102 -8.61 -44.37 7.25
C LYS A 102 -7.32 -43.69 7.75
N ASP A 103 -6.21 -43.88 7.03
CA ASP A 103 -4.89 -43.35 7.37
C ASP A 103 -4.56 -42.03 6.63
N ALA A 104 -5.50 -41.47 5.84
CA ALA A 104 -5.31 -40.20 5.14
C ALA A 104 -5.21 -39.05 6.13
N LYS A 105 -3.97 -38.60 6.38
CA LYS A 105 -3.64 -37.44 7.22
C LYS A 105 -3.25 -36.26 6.33
N PRO A 106 -3.20 -35.02 6.86
CA PRO A 106 -2.96 -33.85 6.04
C PRO A 106 -1.68 -33.90 5.18
N PRO A 107 -0.52 -34.42 5.64
CA PRO A 107 0.67 -34.55 4.81
C PRO A 107 0.47 -35.43 3.57
N SER A 108 -0.28 -36.54 3.70
CA SER A 108 -0.56 -37.46 2.60
C SER A 108 -1.56 -36.86 1.59
N LEU A 109 -2.48 -36.00 2.05
CA LEU A 109 -3.36 -35.24 1.18
C LEU A 109 -2.61 -34.11 0.43
N VAL A 110 -1.65 -33.44 1.08
CA VAL A 110 -0.73 -32.49 0.43
C VAL A 110 0.14 -33.19 -0.62
N GLU A 111 0.66 -34.39 -0.32
CA GLU A 111 1.41 -35.21 -1.27
C GLU A 111 0.56 -35.61 -2.48
N ALA A 112 -0.69 -36.05 -2.25
CA ALA A 112 -1.65 -36.33 -3.30
C ALA A 112 -1.95 -35.08 -4.15
N LEU A 113 -2.16 -33.91 -3.53
CA LEU A 113 -2.40 -32.64 -4.22
C LEU A 113 -1.22 -32.27 -5.14
N GLY A 114 0.01 -32.49 -4.68
CA GLY A 114 1.23 -32.32 -5.49
C GLY A 114 1.33 -33.24 -6.72
N LYS A 115 0.51 -34.29 -6.81
CA LYS A 115 0.41 -35.19 -7.98
C LYS A 115 -0.75 -34.89 -8.93
N VAL A 116 -1.66 -33.98 -8.56
CA VAL A 116 -2.91 -33.72 -9.31
C VAL A 116 -3.04 -32.24 -9.72
N THR A 117 -1.92 -31.54 -9.89
CA THR A 117 -1.87 -30.11 -10.20
C THR A 117 -2.39 -29.70 -11.59
N ASN A 118 -2.93 -30.65 -12.38
CA ASN A 118 -3.40 -30.44 -13.75
C ASN A 118 -4.94 -30.49 -13.90
N ARG A 119 -5.70 -30.73 -12.82
CA ARG A 119 -7.16 -30.88 -12.86
C ARG A 119 -7.83 -30.08 -11.74
N ARG A 120 -8.63 -29.09 -12.12
CA ARG A 120 -9.21 -28.10 -11.19
C ARG A 120 -10.11 -28.75 -10.12
N GLU A 121 -11.02 -29.63 -10.54
CA GLU A 121 -11.99 -30.31 -9.67
C GLU A 121 -11.28 -31.17 -8.61
N LEU A 122 -10.29 -31.98 -9.02
CA LEU A 122 -9.50 -32.80 -8.10
C LEU A 122 -8.64 -31.98 -7.12
N VAL A 123 -8.16 -30.81 -7.56
CA VAL A 123 -7.49 -29.85 -6.67
C VAL A 123 -8.48 -29.30 -5.63
N GLU A 124 -9.72 -29.00 -6.03
CA GLU A 124 -10.79 -28.54 -5.13
C GLU A 124 -11.21 -29.64 -4.13
N ASP A 125 -11.39 -30.89 -4.58
CA ASP A 125 -11.68 -32.05 -3.74
C ASP A 125 -10.59 -32.29 -2.67
N LEU A 126 -9.33 -32.34 -3.10
CA LEU A 126 -8.18 -32.58 -2.20
C LEU A 126 -7.98 -31.43 -1.22
N VAL A 127 -8.14 -30.18 -1.65
CA VAL A 127 -8.10 -29.01 -0.77
C VAL A 127 -9.25 -29.01 0.23
N GLY A 128 -10.47 -29.40 -0.18
CA GLY A 128 -11.60 -29.59 0.72
C GLY A 128 -11.29 -30.59 1.84
N GLY A 129 -10.68 -31.73 1.48
CA GLY A 129 -10.18 -32.72 2.43
C GLY A 129 -9.13 -32.16 3.41
N ILE A 130 -8.15 -31.40 2.92
CA ILE A 130 -7.10 -30.79 3.75
C ILE A 130 -7.68 -29.75 4.72
N VAL A 131 -8.60 -28.91 4.26
CA VAL A 131 -9.29 -27.91 5.10
C VAL A 131 -10.10 -28.57 6.20
N ALA A 132 -10.81 -29.66 5.90
CA ALA A 132 -11.63 -30.39 6.87
C ALA A 132 -10.82 -31.01 8.03
N GLN A 133 -9.59 -31.48 7.77
CA GLN A 133 -8.79 -32.18 8.78
C GLN A 133 -8.10 -31.28 9.82
N ARG A 134 -8.08 -29.96 9.58
CA ARG A 134 -7.42 -28.91 10.41
C ARG A 134 -5.89 -29.03 10.50
N GLY A 135 -5.21 -27.88 10.52
CA GLY A 135 -3.76 -27.80 10.66
C GLY A 135 -3.15 -26.77 9.70
N VAL A 136 -2.47 -25.76 10.26
CA VAL A 136 -2.00 -24.60 9.47
C VAL A 136 -0.86 -24.94 8.51
N ASN A 137 0.12 -25.75 8.92
CA ASN A 137 1.27 -26.07 8.04
C ASN A 137 0.83 -26.78 6.75
N PRO A 138 -0.01 -27.84 6.78
CA PRO A 138 -0.59 -28.43 5.57
C PRO A 138 -1.32 -27.43 4.67
N LEU A 139 -2.08 -26.50 5.23
CA LEU A 139 -2.77 -25.47 4.44
C LEU A 139 -1.78 -24.54 3.70
N ILE A 140 -0.71 -24.12 4.37
CA ILE A 140 0.34 -23.28 3.77
C ILE A 140 1.08 -24.04 2.66
N GLU A 141 1.39 -25.32 2.89
CA GLU A 141 2.07 -26.17 1.90
C GLU A 141 1.21 -26.40 0.65
N SER A 142 -0.11 -26.55 0.80
CA SER A 142 -1.06 -26.71 -0.31
C SER A 142 -1.15 -25.53 -1.27
N LEU A 143 -0.85 -24.29 -0.83
CA LEU A 143 -0.96 -23.08 -1.68
C LEU A 143 -0.09 -23.17 -2.95
N ARG A 144 1.01 -23.94 -2.88
CA ARG A 144 1.94 -24.15 -4.01
C ARG A 144 1.32 -24.95 -5.16
N TYR A 145 0.28 -25.73 -4.87
CA TYR A 145 -0.33 -26.68 -5.79
C TYR A 145 -1.76 -26.29 -6.20
N ALA A 146 -2.41 -25.41 -5.43
CA ALA A 146 -3.79 -24.97 -5.65
C ALA A 146 -3.96 -23.84 -6.69
N THR A 147 -2.89 -23.36 -7.31
CA THR A 147 -2.89 -22.15 -8.18
C THR A 147 -3.82 -22.22 -9.39
N ILE A 148 -4.17 -23.43 -9.87
CA ILE A 148 -5.10 -23.62 -10.99
C ILE A 148 -6.58 -23.44 -10.61
N SER A 149 -6.90 -23.35 -9.30
CA SER A 149 -8.25 -23.11 -8.80
C SER A 149 -8.28 -21.90 -7.87
N PRO A 150 -8.86 -20.77 -8.29
CA PRO A 150 -9.16 -19.65 -7.39
C PRO A 150 -10.05 -20.07 -6.22
N THR A 151 -10.98 -21.01 -6.42
CA THR A 151 -11.86 -21.55 -5.37
C THR A 151 -11.04 -22.25 -4.27
N ALA A 152 -10.16 -23.17 -4.66
CA ALA A 152 -9.31 -23.92 -3.73
C ALA A 152 -8.32 -22.98 -3.04
N TYR A 153 -7.71 -22.05 -3.78
CA TYR A 153 -6.78 -21.07 -3.23
C TYR A 153 -7.47 -20.16 -2.18
N GLY A 154 -8.69 -19.69 -2.45
CA GLY A 154 -9.51 -18.92 -1.51
C GLY A 154 -9.88 -19.73 -0.26
N ALA A 155 -10.23 -21.01 -0.41
CA ALA A 155 -10.51 -21.90 0.71
C ALA A 155 -9.28 -22.13 1.61
N LEU A 156 -8.09 -22.31 1.03
CA LEU A 156 -6.83 -22.38 1.78
C LEU A 156 -6.51 -21.05 2.47
N ALA A 157 -6.63 -19.93 1.76
CA ALA A 157 -6.36 -18.60 2.31
C ALA A 157 -7.23 -18.30 3.53
N LYS A 158 -8.54 -18.62 3.45
CA LYS A 158 -9.50 -18.55 4.56
C LYS A 158 -9.12 -19.47 5.72
N GLY A 159 -8.84 -20.75 5.46
CA GLY A 159 -8.44 -21.70 6.49
C GLY A 159 -7.17 -21.25 7.24
N ILE A 160 -6.22 -20.64 6.53
CA ILE A 160 -5.00 -20.05 7.12
C ILE A 160 -5.33 -18.80 7.94
N ALA A 161 -6.23 -17.91 7.50
CA ALA A 161 -6.65 -16.75 8.28
C ALA A 161 -7.36 -17.15 9.59
N GLU A 162 -8.23 -18.16 9.54
CA GLU A 162 -8.99 -18.65 10.69
C GLU A 162 -8.10 -19.40 11.71
N GLN A 163 -7.25 -20.33 11.23
CA GLN A 163 -6.45 -21.21 12.09
C GLN A 163 -5.05 -20.66 12.40
N GLY A 164 -4.58 -19.67 11.63
CA GLY A 164 -3.23 -19.14 11.67
C GLY A 164 -2.90 -18.29 12.90
N THR A 165 -1.62 -18.33 13.29
CA THR A 165 -1.01 -17.27 14.11
C THR A 165 -0.48 -16.17 13.17
N VAL A 166 -0.14 -15.02 13.72
CA VAL A 166 0.47 -13.92 12.95
C VAL A 166 1.75 -14.37 12.25
N ASN A 167 2.59 -15.18 12.92
CA ASN A 167 3.81 -15.74 12.32
C ASN A 167 3.50 -16.75 11.21
N HIS A 168 2.38 -17.50 11.32
CA HIS A 168 1.92 -18.35 10.22
C HIS A 168 1.52 -17.50 9.01
N LEU A 169 0.75 -16.43 9.22
CA LEU A 169 0.31 -15.53 8.14
C LEU A 169 1.48 -14.81 7.45
N ILE A 170 2.49 -14.35 8.20
CA ILE A 170 3.74 -13.81 7.66
C ILE A 170 4.45 -14.86 6.79
N ARG A 171 4.60 -16.09 7.30
CA ARG A 171 5.19 -17.20 6.54
C ARG A 171 4.37 -17.53 5.29
N THR A 172 3.04 -17.42 5.35
CA THR A 172 2.16 -17.57 4.19
C THR A 172 2.45 -16.52 3.15
N ILE A 173 2.43 -15.23 3.49
CA ILE A 173 2.77 -14.14 2.57
C ILE A 173 4.16 -14.36 1.93
N ALA A 174 5.16 -14.78 2.72
CA ALA A 174 6.52 -15.04 2.23
C ALA A 174 6.66 -16.24 1.28
N THR A 175 5.70 -17.18 1.26
CA THR A 175 5.82 -18.45 0.51
C THR A 175 4.68 -18.74 -0.46
N ALA A 176 3.64 -17.93 -0.43
CA ALA A 176 2.52 -17.96 -1.36
C ALA A 176 2.95 -17.51 -2.78
N PRO A 177 2.37 -18.11 -3.83
CA PRO A 177 2.39 -17.52 -5.17
C PRO A 177 1.85 -16.08 -5.16
N ARG A 178 2.61 -15.16 -5.78
CA ARG A 178 2.30 -13.71 -5.82
C ARG A 178 1.13 -13.38 -6.73
N GLY A 179 0.52 -12.22 -6.50
CA GLY A 179 -0.58 -11.67 -7.33
C GLY A 179 -1.96 -12.17 -6.92
N GLN A 180 -2.09 -12.71 -5.71
CA GLN A 180 -3.32 -13.30 -5.19
C GLN A 180 -4.03 -12.28 -4.31
N ALA A 181 -4.50 -11.21 -4.96
CA ALA A 181 -4.91 -9.95 -4.32
C ALA A 181 -5.86 -10.12 -3.12
N ASP A 182 -6.89 -10.97 -3.25
CA ASP A 182 -7.89 -11.19 -2.20
C ASP A 182 -7.32 -11.97 -1.00
N ALA A 183 -6.45 -12.95 -1.26
CA ALA A 183 -5.78 -13.73 -0.23
C ALA A 183 -4.72 -12.89 0.52
N GLU A 184 -3.92 -12.12 -0.22
CA GLU A 184 -2.95 -11.17 0.32
C GLU A 184 -3.64 -10.12 1.21
N LEU A 185 -4.79 -9.58 0.78
CA LEU A 185 -5.61 -8.65 1.56
C LEU A 185 -6.19 -9.32 2.81
N MET A 186 -6.73 -10.53 2.70
CA MET A 186 -7.30 -11.28 3.82
C MET A 186 -6.25 -11.56 4.91
N TRP A 187 -5.07 -12.05 4.54
CA TRP A 187 -3.98 -12.29 5.49
C TRP A 187 -3.48 -10.98 6.10
N SER A 188 -3.38 -9.92 5.30
CA SER A 188 -2.98 -8.58 5.76
C SER A 188 -3.95 -7.99 6.78
N MET A 189 -5.27 -8.13 6.56
CA MET A 189 -6.29 -7.70 7.51
C MET A 189 -6.23 -8.48 8.83
N GLU A 190 -5.90 -9.78 8.79
CA GLU A 190 -5.82 -10.60 9.99
C GLU A 190 -4.50 -10.40 10.76
N ILE A 191 -3.37 -10.17 10.06
CA ILE A 191 -2.11 -9.67 10.65
C ILE A 191 -2.33 -8.30 11.29
N MET A 192 -3.02 -7.39 10.60
CA MET A 192 -3.39 -6.10 11.15
C MET A 192 -4.19 -6.28 12.44
N ARG A 193 -5.24 -7.11 12.46
CA ARG A 193 -6.08 -7.34 13.65
C ARG A 193 -5.34 -7.91 14.86
N LYS A 194 -4.46 -8.90 14.65
CA LYS A 194 -3.83 -9.73 15.72
C LYS A 194 -2.36 -9.41 16.01
N GLY A 195 -1.67 -8.71 15.12
CA GLY A 195 -0.22 -8.54 15.11
C GLY A 195 0.31 -7.44 16.02
N THR A 196 1.63 -7.38 16.12
CA THR A 196 2.40 -6.25 16.66
C THR A 196 2.86 -5.33 15.54
N LEU A 197 3.29 -4.10 15.86
CA LEU A 197 3.79 -3.14 14.87
C LEU A 197 4.91 -3.72 13.99
N GLU A 198 5.89 -4.40 14.57
CA GLU A 198 6.97 -5.05 13.80
C GLU A 198 6.45 -6.15 12.88
N GLN A 199 5.44 -6.92 13.28
CA GLN A 199 4.82 -7.94 12.43
C GLN A 199 4.02 -7.34 11.26
N LEU A 200 3.41 -6.15 11.45
CA LEU A 200 2.81 -5.41 10.32
C LEU A 200 3.90 -4.94 9.35
N LEU A 201 5.01 -4.39 9.86
CA LEU A 201 6.14 -3.92 9.03
C LEU A 201 6.85 -5.08 8.31
N GLU A 202 7.03 -6.22 8.97
CA GLU A 202 7.56 -7.44 8.36
C GLU A 202 6.67 -7.93 7.22
N ALA A 203 5.35 -7.97 7.43
CA ALA A 203 4.39 -8.32 6.39
C ALA A 203 4.37 -7.31 5.23
N MET A 204 4.51 -6.00 5.50
CA MET A 204 4.60 -4.98 4.45
C MET A 204 5.84 -5.17 3.56
N ASN A 205 6.97 -5.53 4.14
CA ASN A 205 8.22 -5.79 3.42
C ASN A 205 8.19 -7.08 2.56
N LEU A 206 7.23 -7.98 2.80
CA LEU A 206 7.11 -9.25 2.07
C LEU A 206 6.11 -9.18 0.91
N LEU A 207 5.16 -8.24 0.95
CA LEU A 207 4.19 -8.02 -0.12
C LEU A 207 4.80 -7.26 -1.29
N ASP A 208 4.21 -7.45 -2.47
CA ASP A 208 4.51 -6.60 -3.63
C ASP A 208 3.91 -5.20 -3.46
N ASP A 209 4.62 -4.19 -3.98
CA ASP A 209 4.19 -2.79 -3.95
C ASP A 209 2.76 -2.59 -4.49
N SER A 210 2.32 -3.38 -5.48
CA SER A 210 0.99 -3.29 -6.07
C SER A 210 -0.12 -3.99 -5.26
N SER A 211 0.22 -4.72 -4.20
CA SER A 211 -0.74 -5.52 -3.43
C SER A 211 -1.76 -4.64 -2.68
N PRO A 212 -3.07 -4.96 -2.69
CA PRO A 212 -4.02 -4.30 -1.80
C PRO A 212 -3.74 -4.60 -0.32
N GLY A 213 -3.04 -5.70 -0.01
CA GLY A 213 -2.62 -6.04 1.35
C GLY A 213 -1.70 -4.99 1.97
N ILE A 214 -0.83 -4.35 1.18
CA ILE A 214 0.07 -3.31 1.68
C ILE A 214 -0.69 -2.05 2.13
N VAL A 215 -1.85 -1.78 1.53
CA VAL A 215 -2.76 -0.69 1.91
C VAL A 215 -3.48 -1.02 3.23
N ALA A 216 -3.88 -2.27 3.45
CA ALA A 216 -4.44 -2.73 4.72
C ALA A 216 -3.41 -2.63 5.86
N LEU A 217 -2.18 -3.08 5.64
CA LEU A 217 -1.11 -2.96 6.64
C LEU A 217 -0.73 -1.51 6.92
N ALA A 218 -0.65 -0.65 5.90
CA ALA A 218 -0.42 0.79 6.07
C ALA A 218 -1.52 1.46 6.93
N SER A 219 -2.80 1.17 6.67
CA SER A 219 -3.92 1.60 7.53
C SER A 219 -3.78 1.07 8.95
N GLY A 220 -3.34 -0.17 9.11
CA GLY A 220 -3.05 -0.79 10.41
C GLY A 220 -1.96 -0.08 11.19
N VAL A 221 -0.85 0.29 10.54
CA VAL A 221 0.25 1.07 11.13
C VAL A 221 -0.24 2.48 11.49
N ALA A 222 -0.96 3.16 10.59
CA ALA A 222 -1.49 4.52 10.82
C ALA A 222 -2.50 4.62 11.98
N ASN A 223 -3.27 3.57 12.26
CA ASN A 223 -4.28 3.58 13.32
C ASN A 223 -3.79 3.05 14.69
N ARG A 224 -2.50 2.72 14.82
CA ARG A 224 -1.90 2.46 16.14
C ARG A 224 -1.63 3.77 16.87
N LYS A 225 -1.80 3.75 18.19
CA LYS A 225 -1.41 4.86 19.06
C LYS A 225 0.11 4.93 19.16
N ASP A 226 0.62 6.15 19.33
CA ASP A 226 2.01 6.45 19.73
C ASP A 226 3.10 5.83 18.83
N VAL A 227 2.83 5.66 17.54
CA VAL A 227 3.83 5.17 16.58
C VAL A 227 4.85 6.27 16.31
N GLY A 228 6.12 5.96 16.59
CA GLY A 228 7.24 6.87 16.31
C GLY A 228 7.49 7.11 14.82
N VAL A 229 8.32 8.11 14.53
CA VAL A 229 8.70 8.47 13.15
C VAL A 229 9.45 7.33 12.44
N GLU A 230 10.30 6.57 13.13
CA GLU A 230 11.12 5.52 12.51
C GLU A 230 10.28 4.35 11.93
N PRO A 231 9.31 3.76 12.66
CA PRO A 231 8.41 2.75 12.09
C PRO A 231 7.61 3.24 10.89
N MET A 232 7.15 4.50 10.92
CA MET A 232 6.44 5.13 9.80
C MET A 232 7.32 5.28 8.56
N VAL A 233 8.60 5.65 8.75
CA VAL A 233 9.58 5.74 7.66
C VAL A 233 9.95 4.37 7.10
N ARG A 234 10.03 3.33 7.94
CA ARG A 234 10.16 1.93 7.46
C ARG A 234 8.95 1.51 6.64
N GLY A 235 7.73 1.73 7.15
CA GLY A 235 6.49 1.46 6.41
C GLY A 235 6.44 2.16 5.06
N LEU A 236 6.75 3.46 5.02
CA LEU A 236 6.87 4.25 3.78
C LEU A 236 7.93 3.68 2.82
N SER A 237 9.05 3.21 3.34
CA SER A 237 10.11 2.59 2.50
C SER A 237 9.62 1.32 1.80
N PHE A 238 8.76 0.54 2.47
CA PHE A 238 8.18 -0.70 1.94
C PHE A 238 7.02 -0.45 0.97
N CYS A 239 6.28 0.66 1.09
CA CYS A 239 5.11 0.95 0.25
C CYS A 239 5.27 2.12 -0.72
N LYS A 240 6.47 2.70 -0.88
CA LYS A 240 6.74 3.94 -1.64
C LYS A 240 6.21 3.98 -3.07
N ASN A 241 6.09 2.82 -3.73
CA ASN A 241 5.58 2.73 -5.09
C ASN A 241 4.04 2.54 -5.12
N ASN A 242 3.42 2.28 -3.97
CA ASN A 242 1.98 2.27 -3.78
C ASN A 242 1.50 3.66 -3.33
N ALA A 243 0.92 4.43 -4.25
CA ALA A 243 0.44 5.79 -3.96
C ALA A 243 -0.56 5.83 -2.78
N LYS A 244 -1.45 4.83 -2.68
CA LYS A 244 -2.52 4.77 -1.67
C LYS A 244 -1.95 4.51 -0.27
N ALA A 245 -1.13 3.46 -0.12
CA ALA A 245 -0.47 3.15 1.15
C ALA A 245 0.50 4.26 1.58
N SER A 246 1.24 4.83 0.63
CA SER A 246 2.16 5.95 0.90
C SER A 246 1.43 7.21 1.37
N ALA A 247 0.28 7.54 0.78
CA ALA A 247 -0.52 8.68 1.22
C ALA A 247 -1.06 8.51 2.65
N ILE A 248 -1.49 7.30 3.02
CA ILE A 248 -1.96 6.97 4.38
C ILE A 248 -0.85 7.17 5.41
N LEU A 249 0.35 6.61 5.17
CA LEU A 249 1.47 6.78 6.09
C LEU A 249 2.05 8.19 6.08
N ALA A 250 2.08 8.88 4.93
CA ALA A 250 2.48 10.27 4.85
C ALA A 250 1.56 11.18 5.69
N LEU A 251 0.24 10.98 5.61
CA LEU A 251 -0.75 11.68 6.43
C LEU A 251 -0.46 11.50 7.93
N GLU A 252 -0.33 10.28 8.42
CA GLU A 252 -0.07 10.06 9.85
C GLU A 252 1.30 10.61 10.26
N LEU A 253 2.31 10.46 9.42
CA LEU A 253 3.63 11.02 9.63
C LEU A 253 3.62 12.56 9.76
N THR A 254 2.72 13.28 9.06
CA THR A 254 2.58 14.75 9.26
C THR A 254 2.21 15.15 10.70
N ARG A 255 1.57 14.26 11.45
CA ARG A 255 1.15 14.51 12.84
C ARG A 255 2.34 14.39 13.79
N VAL A 256 3.10 13.30 13.66
CA VAL A 256 4.19 12.91 14.58
C VAL A 256 5.58 13.46 14.21
N ALA A 257 5.85 13.78 12.95
CA ALA A 257 7.18 14.22 12.52
C ALA A 257 7.43 15.73 12.69
N ASP A 258 8.69 16.07 12.98
CA ASP A 258 9.18 17.44 12.88
C ASP A 258 9.50 17.84 11.42
N LEU A 259 9.70 19.14 11.18
CA LEU A 259 9.92 19.67 9.83
C LEU A 259 11.24 19.21 9.18
N ASN A 260 12.28 18.91 9.97
CA ASN A 260 13.53 18.36 9.44
C ASN A 260 13.31 16.93 8.94
N ALA A 261 12.59 16.11 9.72
CA ALA A 261 12.24 14.74 9.35
C ALA A 261 11.41 14.70 8.05
N VAL A 262 10.38 15.56 7.93
CA VAL A 262 9.58 15.69 6.70
C VAL A 262 10.45 15.97 5.46
N VAL A 263 11.44 16.86 5.55
CA VAL A 263 12.36 17.14 4.43
C VAL A 263 13.27 15.95 4.11
N VAL A 264 13.77 15.22 5.11
CA VAL A 264 14.56 13.99 4.88
C VAL A 264 13.73 12.89 4.21
N ILE A 265 12.42 12.88 4.46
CA ILE A 265 11.51 11.88 3.90
C ILE A 265 11.16 12.18 2.44
N LEU A 266 10.92 13.46 2.12
CA LEU A 266 10.85 13.95 0.75
C LEU A 266 12.16 13.73 -0.04
N GLU A 267 13.31 13.75 0.62
CA GLU A 267 14.62 13.51 0.00
C GLU A 267 14.86 12.04 -0.38
N LYS A 268 14.32 11.08 0.39
CA LYS A 268 14.75 9.67 0.33
C LYS A 268 13.67 8.64 0.01
N TYR A 269 12.42 8.88 0.36
CA TYR A 269 11.40 7.82 0.42
C TYR A 269 10.17 8.06 -0.45
N ILE A 270 9.85 9.31 -0.79
CA ILE A 270 8.63 9.67 -1.52
C ILE A 270 8.95 10.42 -2.81
N SER A 271 8.23 10.07 -3.89
CA SER A 271 8.26 10.82 -5.16
C SER A 271 7.44 12.10 -5.06
N ASP A 272 7.97 13.20 -5.57
CA ASP A 272 7.30 14.51 -5.56
C ASP A 272 6.07 14.58 -6.49
N GLY A 273 5.98 13.67 -7.47
CA GLY A 273 4.80 13.46 -8.31
C GLY A 273 3.73 12.52 -7.72
N SER A 274 3.64 12.38 -6.40
CA SER A 274 2.67 11.51 -5.71
C SER A 274 1.84 12.26 -4.67
N ASP A 275 0.62 11.78 -4.38
CA ASP A 275 -0.24 12.34 -3.31
C ASP A 275 0.49 12.45 -1.96
N ALA A 276 1.33 11.45 -1.64
CA ALA A 276 2.16 11.46 -0.44
C ALA A 276 3.16 12.64 -0.42
N GLY A 277 3.75 12.97 -1.58
CA GLY A 277 4.62 14.13 -1.75
C GLY A 277 3.86 15.45 -1.59
N GLU A 278 2.66 15.55 -2.17
CA GLU A 278 1.80 16.72 -2.04
C GLU A 278 1.35 16.97 -0.59
N ILE A 279 0.98 15.91 0.15
CA ILE A 279 0.61 15.96 1.57
C ILE A 279 1.80 16.48 2.41
N LEU A 280 2.98 15.89 2.25
CA LEU A 280 4.18 16.27 3.01
C LEU A 280 4.64 17.70 2.70
N VAL A 281 4.63 18.12 1.43
CA VAL A 281 4.99 19.50 1.05
C VAL A 281 3.95 20.49 1.54
N THR A 282 2.65 20.17 1.45
CA THR A 282 1.59 21.03 2.01
C THR A 282 1.80 21.24 3.50
N LYS A 283 2.08 20.17 4.26
CA LYS A 283 2.38 20.27 5.68
C LYS A 283 3.61 21.11 5.98
N LEU A 284 4.68 20.89 5.21
CA LEU A 284 5.93 21.63 5.35
C LEU A 284 5.69 23.13 5.15
N VAL A 285 5.03 23.53 4.05
CA VAL A 285 4.64 24.91 3.77
C VAL A 285 3.77 25.48 4.90
N HIS A 286 2.70 24.79 5.29
CA HIS A 286 1.78 25.27 6.32
C HIS A 286 2.50 25.50 7.66
N ARG A 287 3.22 24.50 8.19
CA ARG A 287 3.94 24.65 9.46
C ARG A 287 5.06 25.71 9.41
N THR A 288 5.70 25.93 8.26
CA THR A 288 6.68 27.03 8.14
C THR A 288 6.08 28.44 8.22
N LYS A 289 4.74 28.60 8.06
CA LYS A 289 4.06 29.90 8.29
C LYS A 289 4.00 30.29 9.77
N PHE A 290 4.12 29.33 10.69
CA PHE A 290 4.03 29.54 12.14
C PHE A 290 5.38 29.36 12.85
N ALA A 291 6.27 28.53 12.32
CA ALA A 291 7.55 28.21 12.94
C ALA A 291 8.67 29.19 12.51
N LYS A 292 9.05 30.12 13.41
CA LYS A 292 10.15 31.08 13.19
C LYS A 292 11.45 30.39 12.74
N ASN A 293 12.14 30.97 11.75
CA ASN A 293 13.44 30.53 11.22
C ASN A 293 13.43 29.15 10.53
N ARG A 294 12.29 28.70 9.97
CA ARG A 294 12.18 27.39 9.28
C ARG A 294 12.12 27.49 7.75
N GLU A 295 12.20 28.69 7.19
CA GLU A 295 12.26 28.96 5.75
C GLU A 295 13.41 28.22 5.02
N PRO A 296 14.61 28.01 5.63
CA PRO A 296 15.67 27.21 5.00
C PRO A 296 15.26 25.77 4.67
N LEU A 297 14.23 25.22 5.33
CA LEU A 297 13.71 23.88 5.07
C LEU A 297 12.93 23.80 3.75
N LEU A 298 12.18 24.85 3.39
CA LEU A 298 11.54 24.98 2.08
C LEU A 298 12.60 25.03 0.97
N ILE A 299 13.65 25.83 1.18
CA ILE A 299 14.79 25.95 0.25
C ILE A 299 15.58 24.63 0.16
N LYS A 300 15.63 23.82 1.22
CA LYS A 300 16.18 22.45 1.14
C LYS A 300 15.27 21.54 0.31
N ALA A 301 13.95 21.56 0.54
CA ALA A 301 12.99 20.74 -0.19
C ALA A 301 13.00 20.99 -1.71
N CYS A 302 13.29 22.22 -2.16
CA CYS A 302 13.38 22.59 -3.59
C CYS A 302 14.22 21.63 -4.44
N ARG A 303 15.33 21.12 -3.90
CA ARG A 303 16.27 20.23 -4.62
C ARG A 303 15.62 18.92 -5.06
N PHE A 304 14.52 18.51 -4.43
CA PHE A 304 13.87 17.23 -4.65
C PHE A 304 12.68 17.33 -5.60
N MET A 305 12.24 18.54 -5.96
CA MET A 305 11.11 18.77 -6.87
C MET A 305 11.56 18.69 -8.34
N ARG A 306 10.77 18.04 -9.19
CA ARG A 306 11.08 17.70 -10.58
C ARG A 306 9.84 17.79 -11.49
N GLY A 307 10.07 17.96 -12.79
CA GLY A 307 9.02 17.96 -13.79
C GLY A 307 8.04 19.12 -13.62
N ASP A 308 6.74 18.86 -13.72
CA ASP A 308 5.67 19.80 -13.36
C ASP A 308 4.86 19.27 -12.17
N SER A 309 5.55 18.73 -11.15
CA SER A 309 4.88 18.12 -10.00
C SER A 309 4.07 19.14 -9.19
N MET A 310 2.87 18.73 -8.78
CA MET A 310 1.99 19.55 -7.95
C MET A 310 2.63 19.91 -6.60
N ALA A 311 3.40 18.99 -6.00
CA ALA A 311 4.21 19.27 -4.82
C ALA A 311 5.21 20.41 -5.08
N GLY A 312 5.89 20.42 -6.23
CA GLY A 312 6.76 21.54 -6.63
C GLY A 312 6.03 22.87 -6.79
N LYS A 313 4.81 22.86 -7.35
CA LYS A 313 3.94 24.05 -7.46
C LYS A 313 3.54 24.58 -6.08
N ILE A 314 3.12 23.70 -5.15
CA ILE A 314 2.77 24.06 -3.76
C ILE A 314 3.99 24.62 -3.00
N LEU A 315 5.18 24.03 -3.19
CA LEU A 315 6.41 24.55 -2.60
C LEU A 315 6.75 25.95 -3.11
N ALA A 316 6.61 26.18 -4.43
CA ALA A 316 6.85 27.48 -5.05
C ALA A 316 5.88 28.56 -4.54
N MET A 317 4.60 28.20 -4.35
CA MET A 317 3.61 29.07 -3.69
C MET A 317 4.01 29.39 -2.25
N GLY A 318 4.39 28.38 -1.46
CA GLY A 318 4.82 28.56 -0.08
C GLY A 318 6.06 29.46 0.07
N LEU A 319 7.00 29.39 -0.88
CA LEU A 319 8.13 30.32 -0.95
C LEU A 319 7.70 31.71 -1.38
N ASN A 320 6.83 31.84 -2.39
CA ASN A 320 6.29 33.12 -2.88
C ASN A 320 5.60 33.90 -1.75
N ASP A 321 4.86 33.22 -0.87
CA ASP A 321 4.22 33.81 0.31
C ASP A 321 5.22 34.45 1.30
N LEU A 322 6.47 33.95 1.40
CA LEU A 322 7.52 34.57 2.23
C LEU A 322 7.95 35.95 1.72
N ASN A 323 7.74 36.22 0.42
CA ASN A 323 7.88 37.54 -0.18
C ASN A 323 9.32 38.14 -0.08
N ASP A 324 10.34 37.28 0.04
CA ASP A 324 11.77 37.59 0.27
C ASP A 324 12.63 37.27 -0.96
N GLY A 325 13.30 38.29 -1.50
CA GLY A 325 14.12 38.20 -2.71
C GLY A 325 15.37 37.32 -2.56
N GLU A 326 15.99 37.24 -1.39
CA GLU A 326 17.17 36.39 -1.18
C GLU A 326 16.77 34.92 -1.09
N LYS A 327 15.62 34.62 -0.48
CA LYS A 327 15.05 33.27 -0.46
C LYS A 327 14.67 32.81 -1.87
N PHE A 328 14.09 33.69 -2.69
CA PHE A 328 13.82 33.40 -4.11
C PHE A 328 15.09 33.05 -4.88
N ALA A 329 16.16 33.82 -4.72
CA ALA A 329 17.44 33.54 -5.37
C ALA A 329 18.04 32.18 -4.97
N GLN A 330 17.97 31.84 -3.67
CA GLN A 330 18.43 30.54 -3.16
C GLN A 330 17.58 29.36 -3.65
N ALA A 331 16.28 29.55 -3.86
CA ALA A 331 15.37 28.53 -4.38
C ALA A 331 15.46 28.36 -5.91
N HIS A 332 15.63 29.45 -6.66
CA HIS A 332 15.63 29.47 -8.13
C HIS A 332 16.59 28.44 -8.74
N SER A 333 17.84 28.39 -8.27
CA SER A 333 18.84 27.44 -8.76
C SER A 333 18.57 25.98 -8.36
N ARG A 334 17.78 25.76 -7.29
CA ARG A 334 17.44 24.42 -6.79
C ARG A 334 16.21 23.82 -7.47
N LEU A 335 15.35 24.68 -8.03
CA LEU A 335 14.16 24.33 -8.81
C LEU A 335 14.46 24.20 -10.32
N SER A 336 15.72 24.08 -10.73
CA SER A 336 16.12 23.98 -12.15
C SER A 336 15.50 22.80 -12.91
N SER A 337 15.02 21.79 -12.19
CA SER A 337 14.30 20.63 -12.75
C SER A 337 12.78 20.80 -12.76
N HIS A 338 12.25 21.94 -12.29
CA HIS A 338 10.82 22.27 -12.26
C HIS A 338 10.60 23.69 -12.82
N LEU A 339 10.44 23.76 -14.15
CA LEU A 339 10.45 25.02 -14.89
C LEU A 339 9.33 25.99 -14.46
N GLY A 340 8.15 25.48 -14.11
CA GLY A 340 7.04 26.30 -13.61
C GLY A 340 7.41 26.98 -12.29
N ALA A 341 7.84 26.19 -11.31
CA ALA A 341 8.30 26.70 -10.01
C ALA A 341 9.50 27.67 -10.15
N GLN A 342 10.42 27.41 -11.08
CA GLN A 342 11.53 28.29 -11.39
C GLN A 342 11.06 29.67 -11.88
N LYS A 343 10.08 29.73 -12.79
CA LYS A 343 9.49 31.01 -13.26
C LYS A 343 8.86 31.82 -12.14
N VAL A 344 8.19 31.17 -11.17
CA VAL A 344 7.67 31.85 -9.96
C VAL A 344 8.80 32.55 -9.22
N MET A 345 9.93 31.87 -9.00
CA MET A 345 11.08 32.46 -8.32
C MET A 345 11.73 33.58 -9.15
N ALA A 346 11.79 33.46 -10.49
CA ALA A 346 12.30 34.49 -11.38
C ALA A 346 11.45 35.79 -11.34
N VAL A 347 10.12 35.66 -11.35
CA VAL A 347 9.18 36.79 -11.13
C VAL A 347 9.41 37.42 -9.75
N GLY A 348 9.54 36.61 -8.70
CA GLY A 348 9.86 37.06 -7.35
C GLY A 348 11.16 37.87 -7.28
N ILE A 349 12.25 37.35 -7.86
CA ILE A 349 13.57 37.99 -7.90
C ILE A 349 13.50 39.36 -8.57
N ALA A 350 12.91 39.44 -9.77
CA ALA A 350 12.81 40.70 -10.51
C ALA A 350 11.99 41.75 -9.74
N ARG A 351 10.89 41.33 -9.10
CA ARG A 351 10.02 42.19 -8.30
C ARG A 351 10.66 42.66 -6.99
N LYS A 352 11.52 41.86 -6.36
CA LYS A 352 12.06 42.12 -5.01
C LYS A 352 13.47 42.65 -4.94
N LEU A 353 14.36 42.17 -5.80
CA LEU A 353 15.76 42.60 -5.80
C LEU A 353 16.02 43.77 -6.76
N GLY A 354 15.01 44.14 -7.57
CA GLY A 354 15.08 45.25 -8.52
C GLY A 354 15.96 44.95 -9.74
N PRO A 355 16.09 45.89 -10.69
CA PRO A 355 16.69 45.61 -12.00
C PRO A 355 18.17 45.24 -11.94
N ILE A 356 18.97 45.89 -11.09
CA ILE A 356 20.43 45.67 -11.03
C ILE A 356 20.75 44.25 -10.53
N LYS A 357 20.22 43.88 -9.36
CA LYS A 357 20.41 42.51 -8.81
C LYS A 357 19.64 41.47 -9.64
N GLY A 358 18.45 41.79 -10.15
CA GLY A 358 17.65 40.90 -10.99
C GLY A 358 18.37 40.50 -12.28
N VAL A 359 18.94 41.47 -13.01
CA VAL A 359 19.79 41.18 -14.19
C VAL A 359 21.05 40.41 -13.79
N SER A 360 21.67 40.74 -12.65
CA SER A 360 22.86 40.01 -12.17
C SER A 360 22.59 38.54 -11.81
N MET A 361 21.36 38.17 -11.43
CA MET A 361 21.01 36.82 -10.98
C MET A 361 20.30 35.98 -12.05
N LEU A 362 19.47 36.61 -12.89
CA LEU A 362 18.70 35.94 -13.95
C LEU A 362 19.32 36.12 -15.35
N GLY A 363 20.26 37.07 -15.51
CA GLY A 363 20.89 37.36 -16.79
C GLY A 363 19.88 37.67 -17.89
N LYS A 364 19.93 36.91 -19.00
CA LYS A 364 19.00 37.06 -20.14
C LYS A 364 17.56 36.70 -19.80
N GLU A 365 17.31 35.93 -18.74
CA GLU A 365 15.97 35.55 -18.31
C GLU A 365 15.21 36.73 -17.68
N TYR A 366 15.91 37.68 -17.04
CA TYR A 366 15.31 38.90 -16.46
C TYR A 366 14.39 39.63 -17.43
N PHE A 367 14.81 39.79 -18.69
CA PHE A 367 14.07 40.48 -19.74
C PHE A 367 12.83 39.71 -20.24
N LYS A 368 12.69 38.43 -19.87
CA LYS A 368 11.53 37.58 -20.21
C LYS A 368 10.52 37.47 -19.08
N VAL A 369 10.86 37.90 -17.87
CA VAL A 369 10.03 37.72 -16.66
C VAL A 369 8.61 38.27 -16.83
N SER A 370 8.43 39.41 -17.50
CA SER A 370 7.11 39.98 -17.78
C SER A 370 6.20 39.07 -18.61
N SER A 371 6.77 38.25 -19.50
CA SER A 371 6.04 37.25 -20.29
C SER A 371 5.64 36.01 -19.49
N TYR A 372 6.26 35.78 -18.32
CA TYR A 372 5.94 34.65 -17.43
C TYR A 372 4.80 34.97 -16.46
N GLN A 373 4.44 36.24 -16.27
CA GLN A 373 3.43 36.64 -15.28
C GLN A 373 2.10 35.87 -15.42
N PRO A 374 1.49 35.70 -16.62
CA PRO A 374 0.22 34.98 -16.75
C PRO A 374 0.33 33.49 -16.39
N GLU A 375 1.47 32.86 -16.69
CA GLU A 375 1.75 31.46 -16.38
C GLU A 375 2.00 31.27 -14.87
N VAL A 376 2.73 32.20 -14.25
CA VAL A 376 2.97 32.23 -12.80
C VAL A 376 1.66 32.45 -12.04
N ASP A 377 0.80 33.36 -12.48
CA ASP A 377 -0.50 33.60 -11.84
C ASP A 377 -1.42 32.36 -11.93
N ALA A 378 -1.40 31.65 -13.06
CA ALA A 378 -2.13 30.39 -13.24
C ALA A 378 -1.59 29.28 -12.33
N LEU A 379 -0.27 29.08 -12.29
CA LEU A 379 0.39 28.08 -11.45
C LEU A 379 0.15 28.35 -9.96
N LEU A 380 0.29 29.59 -9.50
CA LEU A 380 0.02 29.96 -8.11
C LEU A 380 -1.45 29.75 -7.73
N LYS A 381 -2.38 29.98 -8.66
CA LYS A 381 -3.81 29.69 -8.44
C LYS A 381 -4.08 28.19 -8.32
N GLU A 382 -3.53 27.38 -9.23
CA GLU A 382 -3.62 25.91 -9.21
C GLU A 382 -3.03 25.34 -7.91
N ALA A 383 -1.80 25.74 -7.57
CA ALA A 383 -1.10 25.35 -6.35
C ALA A 383 -1.89 25.70 -5.09
N LYS A 384 -2.46 26.91 -5.04
CA LYS A 384 -3.25 27.39 -3.90
C LYS A 384 -4.53 26.58 -3.74
N GLN A 385 -5.26 26.31 -4.82
CA GLN A 385 -6.48 25.49 -4.77
C GLN A 385 -6.18 24.09 -4.23
N ARG A 386 -5.09 23.44 -4.67
CA ARG A 386 -4.71 22.12 -4.16
C ARG A 386 -4.22 22.17 -2.71
N TYR A 387 -3.40 23.15 -2.34
CA TYR A 387 -2.92 23.37 -0.97
C TYR A 387 -4.09 23.59 0.02
N GLU A 388 -5.07 24.43 -0.33
CA GLU A 388 -6.24 24.69 0.50
C GLU A 388 -7.12 23.43 0.65
N TRP A 389 -7.27 22.65 -0.43
CA TRP A 389 -7.97 21.36 -0.39
C TRP A 389 -7.25 20.33 0.50
N ILE A 390 -5.92 20.16 0.37
CA ILE A 390 -5.16 19.21 1.19
C ILE A 390 -5.21 19.62 2.67
N LEU A 391 -5.06 20.91 2.99
CA LEU A 391 -5.17 21.36 4.38
C LEU A 391 -6.55 21.06 4.98
N LYS A 392 -7.61 21.49 4.30
CA LYS A 392 -8.97 21.40 4.83
C LYS A 392 -9.51 19.97 4.83
N GLU A 393 -9.42 19.26 3.71
CA GLU A 393 -10.10 17.98 3.50
C GLU A 393 -9.25 16.76 3.88
N VAL A 394 -7.91 16.89 3.94
CA VAL A 394 -7.00 15.76 4.26
C VAL A 394 -6.33 15.94 5.62
N LEU A 395 -5.78 17.12 5.91
CA LEU A 395 -5.07 17.39 7.16
C LEU A 395 -5.98 17.86 8.30
N ASN A 396 -7.20 18.31 8.00
CA ASN A 396 -8.13 18.99 8.93
C ASN A 396 -7.51 20.23 9.60
N GLU A 397 -6.71 21.00 8.85
CA GLU A 397 -6.10 22.25 9.29
C GLU A 397 -6.78 23.44 8.59
N ASP A 398 -6.92 24.57 9.31
CA ASP A 398 -7.52 25.79 8.75
C ASP A 398 -6.58 26.44 7.70
N PRO A 399 -6.96 26.54 6.41
CA PRO A 399 -6.13 27.17 5.39
C PRO A 399 -5.97 28.68 5.60
N SER A 400 -6.87 29.30 6.37
CA SER A 400 -6.88 30.74 6.66
C SER A 400 -6.11 31.14 7.93
N ALA A 401 -5.62 30.15 8.70
CA ALA A 401 -4.86 30.38 9.91
C ALA A 401 -3.63 31.27 9.65
N ARG A 402 -3.51 32.33 10.46
CA ARG A 402 -2.42 33.30 10.38
C ARG A 402 -1.45 33.10 11.54
N PRO A 403 -0.15 33.38 11.38
CA PRO A 403 0.75 33.49 12.53
C PRO A 403 0.19 34.52 13.52
N GLU A 404 0.23 34.19 14.81
CA GLU A 404 -0.19 35.11 15.86
C GLU A 404 0.65 36.40 15.78
N PRO A 405 0.05 37.60 15.88
CA PRO A 405 0.80 38.83 15.91
C PRO A 405 1.66 38.87 17.18
N ASP A 406 2.96 39.17 17.04
CA ASP A 406 3.91 39.22 18.16
C ASP A 406 3.38 40.12 19.30
N SER A 407 3.07 39.51 20.44
CA SER A 407 2.75 40.20 21.71
C SER A 407 3.92 41.05 22.25
N ALA A 408 5.11 40.90 21.67
CA ALA A 408 6.29 41.72 21.95
C ALA A 408 6.17 43.21 21.49
N LYS A 409 5.04 43.63 20.90
CA LYS A 409 4.78 45.05 20.56
C LYS A 409 3.79 45.77 21.48
N SER A 410 3.16 45.09 22.44
CA SER A 410 2.24 45.75 23.40
C SER A 410 2.90 46.29 24.66
N GLU A 411 4.11 45.84 25.03
CA GLU A 411 4.77 46.26 26.28
C GLU A 411 5.66 47.52 26.15
N ALA A 412 5.93 47.99 24.93
CA ALA A 412 6.75 49.18 24.68
C ALA A 412 5.95 50.52 24.68
N GLY A 413 4.68 50.50 25.09
CA GLY A 413 3.73 51.61 24.87
C GLY A 413 3.13 52.30 26.11
N GLU A 414 3.26 51.75 27.32
CA GLU A 414 2.52 52.26 28.50
C GLU A 414 3.35 52.92 29.63
N GLU A 415 4.69 52.93 29.56
CA GLU A 415 5.51 53.52 30.65
C GLU A 415 5.86 55.02 30.53
N GLU A 416 5.64 55.70 29.40
CA GLU A 416 5.85 57.16 29.30
C GLU A 416 4.69 58.01 29.87
N GLY A 417 3.66 57.38 30.43
CA GLY A 417 2.42 58.03 30.84
C GLY A 417 2.28 58.48 32.30
N LYS A 418 3.31 58.34 33.17
CA LYS A 418 3.13 58.56 34.63
C LYS A 418 4.36 59.02 35.42
N LYS A 419 4.80 60.26 35.21
CA LYS A 419 5.45 61.07 36.28
C LYS A 419 4.84 62.48 36.34
N LYS A 420 4.29 62.81 37.50
CA LYS A 420 4.03 64.17 37.98
C LYS A 420 5.13 64.56 38.95
#